data_AF-A0A954TEX9-F1
#
_entry.id   AF-A0A954TEX9-F1
#
_cell.length_a   1.000
_cell.length_b   1.000
_cell.length_c   1.000
_cell.angle_alpha   90.00
_cell.angle_beta   90.00
_cell.angle_gamma   90.00
#
_symmetry.space_group_name_H-M   'P 1'
#
loop_
_entity.id
_entity.type
_entity.pdbx_description
1 polymer ?
#
loop_
_entity_poly.entity_id
_entity_poly.type
_entity_poly.pdbx_seq_one_letter_code
_entity_poly.pdbx_strand_id
1 'polypeptide(L)'
;MSPAKVCPECQASLDDEAVLCIDCGYHWTLGRRLASPQPSLADPTILSGDSFRQPYALLPSLGSEEDLQLRLDEASARRARIIADGAPNIYVFLALLMCGFLLAPFMAPWYAYRWLCWRDMYRRYPQLRNPNSLSEFVDVEMRFRQAGVRYAIGIFMGICVALFVFWALQS
;
A
#
# COMPACT_ATOMS: atom_id res chain seq x y z
N MET A 1 10.27 -46.85 23.78
CA MET A 1 9.56 -45.72 24.41
C MET A 1 10.58 -44.99 25.25
N SER A 2 11.08 -43.87 24.74
CA SER A 2 12.00 -42.99 25.44
C SER A 2 11.23 -42.20 26.52
N PRO A 3 11.84 -41.86 27.66
CA PRO A 3 11.15 -41.18 28.75
C PRO A 3 10.81 -39.74 28.35
N ALA A 4 9.52 -39.40 28.38
CA ALA A 4 9.03 -38.05 28.07
C ALA A 4 9.77 -37.00 28.91
N LYS A 5 10.34 -36.00 28.25
CA LYS A 5 11.01 -34.87 28.93
C LYS A 5 9.96 -34.00 29.61
N VAL A 6 10.23 -33.53 30.80
CA VAL A 6 9.32 -32.67 31.57
C VAL A 6 9.96 -31.32 31.81
N CYS A 7 9.24 -30.24 31.52
CA CYS A 7 9.73 -28.89 31.71
C CYS A 7 10.01 -28.62 33.20
N PRO A 8 11.20 -28.12 33.58
CA PRO A 8 11.51 -27.85 34.99
C PRO A 8 10.70 -26.68 35.58
N GLU A 9 10.19 -25.78 34.74
CA GLU A 9 9.47 -24.57 35.19
C GLU A 9 7.96 -24.80 35.31
N CYS A 10 7.33 -25.39 34.30
CA CYS A 10 5.86 -25.55 34.24
C CYS A 10 5.38 -27.00 34.32
N GLN A 11 6.30 -27.97 34.42
CA GLN A 11 6.00 -29.41 34.48
C GLN A 11 5.23 -29.96 33.27
N ALA A 12 5.19 -29.22 32.16
CA ALA A 12 4.60 -29.69 30.91
C ALA A 12 5.41 -30.87 30.33
N SER A 13 4.69 -31.87 29.82
CA SER A 13 5.27 -32.97 29.05
C SER A 13 5.71 -32.47 27.68
N LEU A 14 6.97 -32.73 27.33
CA LEU A 14 7.59 -32.34 26.08
C LEU A 14 7.98 -33.58 25.27
N ASP A 15 7.94 -33.42 23.95
CA ASP A 15 8.54 -34.37 23.03
C ASP A 15 10.06 -34.45 23.26
N ASP A 16 10.65 -35.62 22.98
CA ASP A 16 12.07 -35.88 23.25
C ASP A 16 13.01 -34.96 22.46
N GLU A 17 12.56 -34.40 21.33
CA GLU A 17 13.32 -33.50 20.47
C GLU A 17 13.04 -32.00 20.76
N ALA A 18 12.14 -31.69 21.69
CA ALA A 18 11.75 -30.31 21.97
C ALA A 18 12.87 -29.55 22.69
N VAL A 19 13.34 -28.47 22.05
CA VAL A 19 14.38 -27.57 22.59
C VAL A 19 13.78 -26.44 23.44
N LEU A 20 12.51 -26.11 23.22
CA LEU A 20 11.78 -25.02 23.85
C LEU A 20 10.44 -25.51 24.39
N CYS A 21 10.10 -25.13 25.62
CA CYS A 21 8.76 -25.31 26.16
C CYS A 21 7.81 -24.26 25.61
N ILE A 22 6.77 -24.68 24.91
CA ILE A 22 5.76 -23.80 24.31
C ILE A 22 4.92 -23.12 25.40
N ASP A 23 4.61 -23.83 26.49
CA ASP A 23 3.71 -23.32 27.53
C ASP A 23 4.32 -22.18 28.35
N CYS A 24 5.61 -22.26 28.67
CA CYS A 24 6.27 -21.26 29.50
C CYS A 24 7.41 -20.51 28.80
N GLY A 25 7.87 -20.93 27.62
CA GLY A 25 9.00 -20.32 26.92
C GLY A 25 10.38 -20.68 27.49
N TYR A 26 10.49 -21.76 28.27
CA TYR A 26 11.77 -22.24 28.82
C TYR A 26 12.60 -22.94 27.75
N HIS A 27 13.85 -22.49 27.55
CA HIS A 27 14.75 -23.06 26.55
C HIS A 27 15.80 -23.96 27.21
N TRP A 28 15.82 -25.24 26.83
CA TRP A 28 16.66 -26.26 27.48
C TRP A 28 18.16 -26.04 27.28
N THR A 29 18.60 -25.75 26.05
CA THR A 29 20.03 -25.51 25.77
C THR A 29 20.58 -24.26 26.45
N LEU A 30 19.72 -23.25 26.67
CA LEU A 30 20.11 -21.97 27.24
C LEU A 30 19.89 -21.91 28.76
N GLY A 31 19.23 -22.92 29.34
CA GLY A 31 18.93 -23.00 30.78
C GLY A 31 18.09 -21.83 31.31
N ARG A 32 17.43 -21.06 30.44
CA ARG A 32 16.71 -19.83 30.80
C ARG A 32 15.42 -19.68 30.02
N ARG A 33 14.47 -18.94 30.60
CA ARG A 33 13.25 -18.51 29.93
C ARG A 33 13.60 -17.44 28.90
N LEU A 34 13.22 -17.67 27.65
CA LEU A 34 13.22 -16.61 26.65
C LEU A 34 12.00 -15.74 26.98
N ALA A 35 12.24 -14.51 27.40
CA ALA A 35 11.19 -13.58 27.79
C ALA A 35 10.21 -13.40 26.63
N SER A 36 9.05 -14.03 26.72
CA SER A 36 7.87 -13.63 25.98
C SER A 36 6.98 -12.87 26.97
N PRO A 37 6.66 -11.59 26.74
CA PRO A 37 5.71 -10.87 27.57
C PRO A 37 4.32 -11.42 27.23
N GLN A 38 3.87 -12.44 27.96
CA GLN A 38 2.44 -12.65 28.09
C GLN A 38 1.91 -11.61 29.08
N PRO A 39 1.00 -10.72 28.68
CA PRO A 39 0.18 -10.00 29.65
C PRO A 39 -0.65 -11.04 30.42
N SER A 40 -0.57 -10.98 31.74
CA SER A 40 -1.40 -11.78 32.65
C SER A 40 -2.88 -11.61 32.29
N LEU A 41 -3.51 -12.69 31.81
CA LEU A 41 -4.96 -12.79 31.70
C LEU A 41 -5.58 -12.72 33.10
N ALA A 42 -6.14 -11.58 33.44
CA ALA A 42 -7.19 -11.46 34.45
C ALA A 42 -8.41 -10.79 33.80
N ASP A 43 -8.97 -11.46 32.79
CA ASP A 43 -10.34 -11.16 32.35
C ASP A 43 -10.94 -12.36 31.58
N PRO A 44 -11.87 -13.14 32.17
CA PRO A 44 -12.41 -14.34 31.55
C PRO A 44 -13.69 -13.98 30.78
N THR A 45 -13.58 -13.24 29.68
CA THR A 45 -14.78 -12.94 28.88
C THR A 45 -14.59 -12.84 27.38
N ILE A 46 -13.80 -13.70 26.73
CA ILE A 46 -14.01 -13.97 25.30
C ILE A 46 -13.79 -15.46 25.01
N LEU A 47 -14.84 -16.23 25.25
CA LEU A 47 -15.01 -17.59 24.76
C LEU A 47 -16.08 -17.54 23.68
N SER A 48 -15.67 -17.27 22.44
CA SER A 48 -16.42 -17.61 21.23
C SER A 48 -15.44 -17.68 20.08
N GLY A 49 -15.54 -18.80 19.36
CA GLY A 49 -14.58 -19.31 18.40
C GLY A 49 -14.28 -18.39 17.22
N ASP A 50 -13.31 -18.88 16.44
CA ASP A 50 -12.78 -18.32 15.21
C ASP A 50 -11.52 -17.45 15.39
N SER A 51 -10.44 -18.09 15.84
CA SER A 51 -9.06 -17.59 15.66
C SER A 51 -8.25 -18.52 14.76
N PHE A 52 -8.71 -18.66 13.51
CA PHE A 52 -7.83 -18.97 12.39
C PHE A 52 -7.73 -17.68 11.55
N ARG A 53 -6.51 -17.12 11.46
CA ARG A 53 -6.07 -15.94 10.67
C ARG A 53 -5.97 -14.60 11.41
N GLN A 54 -4.82 -14.34 12.05
CA GLN A 54 -4.15 -13.05 11.87
C GLN A 54 -2.62 -13.22 11.95
N PRO A 55 -1.90 -13.23 10.80
CA PRO A 55 -0.45 -13.17 10.78
C PRO A 55 0.12 -11.74 10.89
N TYR A 56 -0.60 -10.77 11.50
CA TYR A 56 -0.20 -9.36 11.52
C TYR A 56 0.00 -8.75 12.92
N ALA A 57 -0.02 -9.55 13.99
CA ALA A 57 0.05 -9.04 15.38
C ALA A 57 1.44 -8.53 15.82
N LEU A 58 2.35 -8.24 14.89
CA LEU A 58 3.65 -7.59 15.14
C LEU A 58 3.90 -6.50 14.09
N LEU A 59 3.00 -5.53 14.00
CA LEU A 59 3.38 -4.22 13.48
C LEU A 59 4.13 -3.48 14.60
N PRO A 60 5.32 -2.91 14.35
CA PRO A 60 5.93 -2.00 15.29
C PRO A 60 4.94 -0.85 15.51
N SER A 61 4.38 -0.76 16.72
CA SER A 61 3.76 0.47 17.19
C SER A 61 4.80 1.58 17.08
N LEU A 62 4.41 2.72 16.50
CA LEU A 62 5.21 3.93 16.21
C LEU A 62 5.52 4.13 14.71
N GLY A 63 4.47 4.20 13.89
CA GLY A 63 4.41 5.33 12.94
C GLY A 63 4.08 6.56 13.76
N SER A 64 4.83 7.65 13.61
CA SER A 64 4.59 8.89 14.34
C SER A 64 3.15 9.37 14.11
N GLU A 65 2.58 10.20 14.99
CA GLU A 65 1.26 10.81 14.75
C GLU A 65 1.18 11.52 13.37
N GLU A 66 2.31 11.88 12.77
CA GLU A 66 2.40 12.38 11.39
C GLU A 66 2.06 11.32 10.32
N ASP A 67 2.41 10.04 10.51
CA ASP A 67 2.01 8.94 9.62
C ASP A 67 0.50 8.65 9.70
N LEU A 68 -0.12 8.95 10.84
CA LEU A 68 -1.57 8.88 11.01
C LEU A 68 -2.28 10.10 10.40
N GLN A 69 -1.64 11.28 10.39
CA GLN A 69 -2.12 12.47 9.68
C GLN A 69 -1.96 12.36 8.16
N LEU A 70 -1.05 11.50 7.67
CA LEU A 70 -0.87 11.21 6.25
C LEU A 70 -1.74 10.03 5.76
N ARG A 71 -2.71 9.60 6.56
CA ARG A 71 -3.76 8.68 6.11
C ARG A 71 -4.71 9.42 5.17
N LEU A 72 -5.09 8.76 4.08
CA LEU A 72 -5.99 9.33 3.10
C LEU A 72 -7.35 9.59 3.77
N ASP A 73 -7.66 10.86 4.03
CA ASP A 73 -8.94 11.30 4.55
C ASP A 73 -10.02 11.27 3.45
N GLU A 74 -11.29 11.22 3.84
CA GLU A 74 -12.40 11.09 2.89
C GLU A 74 -12.47 12.26 1.89
N ALA A 75 -12.08 13.48 2.32
CA ALA A 75 -12.03 14.64 1.43
C ALA A 75 -10.89 14.52 0.39
N SER A 76 -9.71 14.03 0.79
CA SER A 76 -8.61 13.77 -0.14
C SER A 76 -8.86 12.57 -1.04
N ALA A 77 -9.52 11.52 -0.56
CA ALA A 77 -9.99 10.40 -1.38
C ALA A 77 -10.96 10.89 -2.47
N ARG A 78 -11.89 11.78 -2.12
CA ARG A 78 -12.79 12.41 -3.11
C ARG A 78 -12.02 13.22 -4.16
N ARG A 79 -11.02 14.01 -3.75
CA ARG A 79 -10.16 14.75 -4.69
C ARG A 79 -9.37 13.82 -5.60
N ALA A 80 -8.77 12.77 -5.05
CA ALA A 80 -8.03 11.76 -5.80
C ALA A 80 -8.93 11.07 -6.83
N ARG A 81 -10.18 10.77 -6.48
CA ARG A 81 -11.17 10.22 -7.39
C ARG A 81 -11.51 11.15 -8.56
N ILE A 82 -11.74 12.44 -8.29
CA ILE A 82 -12.00 13.43 -9.34
C ILE A 82 -10.83 13.52 -10.33
N ILE A 83 -9.60 13.48 -9.82
CA ILE A 83 -8.39 13.47 -10.65
C ILE A 83 -8.32 12.19 -11.48
N ALA A 84 -8.59 11.03 -10.88
CA ALA A 84 -8.54 9.73 -11.54
C ALA A 84 -9.61 9.56 -12.63
N ASP A 85 -10.85 9.98 -12.36
CA ASP A 85 -11.96 9.94 -13.31
C ASP A 85 -11.74 10.89 -14.49
N GLY A 86 -10.89 11.91 -14.32
CA GLY A 86 -10.48 12.83 -15.38
C GLY A 86 -9.39 12.31 -16.33
N ALA A 87 -8.73 11.19 -16.01
CA ALA A 87 -7.64 10.63 -16.80
C ALA A 87 -8.01 10.10 -18.20
N PRO A 88 -9.20 9.51 -18.46
CA PRO A 88 -9.59 9.05 -19.80
C PRO A 88 -9.59 10.15 -20.85
N ASN A 89 -9.79 11.41 -20.44
CA ASN A 89 -9.80 12.55 -21.37
C ASN A 89 -8.48 12.70 -22.13
N ILE A 90 -7.36 12.17 -21.59
CA ILE A 90 -6.05 12.17 -22.27
C ILE A 90 -6.12 11.59 -23.68
N TYR A 91 -6.90 10.52 -23.87
CA TYR A 91 -7.03 9.90 -25.18
C TYR A 91 -7.75 10.83 -26.17
N VAL A 92 -8.70 11.64 -25.69
CA VAL A 92 -9.37 12.67 -26.49
C VAL A 92 -8.36 13.74 -26.91
N PHE A 93 -7.48 14.17 -26.00
CA PHE A 93 -6.42 15.11 -26.35
C PHE A 93 -5.44 14.53 -27.35
N LEU A 94 -5.00 13.29 -27.17
CA LEU A 94 -4.10 12.62 -28.09
C LEU A 94 -4.74 12.47 -29.49
N ALA A 95 -6.02 12.11 -29.54
CA ALA A 95 -6.78 12.05 -30.78
C ALA A 95 -6.88 13.42 -31.47
N LEU A 96 -7.16 14.49 -30.73
CA LEU A 96 -7.20 15.85 -31.27
C LEU A 96 -5.84 16.32 -31.79
N LEU A 97 -4.76 15.96 -31.09
CA LEU A 97 -3.39 16.29 -31.47
C LEU A 97 -2.99 15.54 -32.76
N MET A 98 -3.39 14.28 -32.91
CA MET A 98 -3.20 13.51 -34.15
C MET A 98 -4.02 14.07 -35.33
N CYS A 99 -5.23 14.57 -35.08
CA CYS A 99 -6.08 15.17 -36.10
C CYS A 99 -5.64 16.60 -36.51
N GLY A 100 -4.48 17.09 -36.03
CA GLY A 100 -3.94 18.39 -36.43
C GLY A 100 -4.76 19.58 -35.96
N PHE A 101 -5.61 19.42 -34.94
CA PHE A 101 -6.44 20.52 -34.45
C PHE A 101 -5.59 21.59 -33.74
N LEU A 102 -5.75 22.84 -34.16
CA LEU A 102 -5.21 24.05 -33.51
C LEU A 102 -5.63 24.22 -32.04
N LEU A 103 -6.52 23.36 -31.53
CA LEU A 103 -6.96 23.32 -30.13
C LEU A 103 -5.96 22.63 -29.18
N ALA A 104 -5.00 21.88 -29.71
CA ALA A 104 -3.95 21.22 -28.91
C ALA A 104 -3.20 22.18 -27.95
N PRO A 105 -2.69 23.36 -28.39
CA PRO A 105 -2.04 24.31 -27.48
C PRO A 105 -2.96 24.87 -26.40
N PHE A 106 -4.28 24.97 -26.64
CA PHE A 106 -5.23 25.43 -25.62
C PHE A 106 -5.49 24.37 -24.54
N MET A 107 -5.48 23.10 -24.92
CA MET A 107 -5.67 21.99 -23.99
C MET A 107 -4.39 21.65 -23.20
N ALA A 108 -3.20 21.94 -23.74
CA ALA A 108 -1.94 21.58 -23.10
C ALA A 108 -1.76 22.17 -21.66
N PRO A 109 -2.07 23.45 -21.38
CA PRO A 109 -2.03 24.00 -20.01
C PRO A 109 -2.98 23.27 -19.05
N TRP A 110 -4.17 22.90 -19.51
CA TRP A 110 -5.14 22.15 -18.72
C TRP A 110 -4.61 20.76 -18.34
N TYR A 111 -3.97 20.07 -19.28
CA TYR A 111 -3.30 18.79 -19.01
C TYR A 111 -2.13 18.93 -18.05
N ALA A 112 -1.29 19.95 -18.25
CA ALA A 112 -0.17 20.23 -17.36
C ALA A 112 -0.65 20.49 -15.93
N TYR A 113 -1.71 21.29 -15.75
CA TYR A 113 -2.34 21.53 -14.46
C TYR A 113 -2.81 20.21 -13.80
N ARG A 114 -3.55 19.36 -14.54
CA ARG A 114 -4.01 18.07 -14.01
C ARG A 114 -2.88 17.13 -13.62
N TRP A 115 -1.83 17.06 -14.44
CA TRP A 115 -0.64 16.28 -14.14
C TRP A 115 0.06 16.80 -12.87
N LEU A 116 0.18 18.12 -12.71
CA LEU A 116 0.74 18.71 -11.49
C LEU A 116 -0.11 18.39 -10.26
N CYS A 117 -1.44 18.47 -10.35
CA CYS A 117 -2.34 18.05 -9.26
C CYS A 117 -2.17 16.57 -8.91
N TRP A 118 -2.08 15.70 -9.93
CA TRP A 118 -1.80 14.28 -9.72
C TRP A 118 -0.45 14.08 -9.03
N ARG A 119 0.60 14.78 -9.48
CA ARG A 119 1.95 14.68 -8.91
C ARG A 119 2.02 15.18 -7.47
N ASP A 120 1.30 16.25 -7.14
CA ASP A 120 1.19 16.78 -5.78
C ASP A 120 0.57 15.74 -4.84
N MET A 121 -0.57 15.17 -5.24
CA MET A 121 -1.24 14.10 -4.49
C MET A 121 -0.37 12.84 -4.36
N TYR A 122 0.31 12.44 -5.44
CA TYR A 122 1.21 11.29 -5.43
C TYR A 122 2.40 11.46 -4.46
N ARG A 123 2.88 12.70 -4.29
CA ARG A 123 3.94 13.02 -3.33
C ARG A 123 3.41 13.10 -1.91
N ARG A 124 2.25 13.71 -1.70
CA ARG A 124 1.65 13.94 -0.38
C ARG A 124 1.19 12.65 0.28
N TYR A 125 0.67 11.68 -0.48
CA TYR A 125 0.12 10.46 0.10
C TYR A 125 0.92 9.21 -0.30
N PRO A 126 1.69 8.59 0.61
CA PRO A 126 2.42 7.35 0.33
C PRO A 126 1.50 6.18 -0.01
N GLN A 127 0.27 6.20 0.51
CA GLN A 127 -0.77 5.18 0.24
C GLN A 127 -1.15 5.10 -1.23
N LEU A 128 -1.13 6.24 -1.95
CA LEU A 128 -1.39 6.27 -3.40
C LEU A 128 -0.25 5.66 -4.23
N ARG A 129 0.95 5.48 -3.64
CA ARG A 129 2.12 4.89 -4.33
C ARG A 129 2.13 3.37 -4.23
N ASN A 130 1.84 2.86 -3.04
CA ASN A 130 1.77 1.44 -2.74
C ASN A 130 0.35 1.13 -2.25
N PRO A 131 -0.59 0.83 -3.18
CA PRO A 131 -1.96 0.55 -2.79
C PRO A 131 -1.99 -0.66 -1.87
N ASN A 132 -2.66 -0.51 -0.73
CA ASN A 132 -2.79 -1.59 0.25
C ASN A 132 -4.14 -2.28 0.01
N SER A 133 -4.13 -3.59 -0.25
CA SER A 133 -5.36 -4.36 -0.46
C SER A 133 -6.34 -4.33 0.72
N LEU A 134 -5.86 -3.91 1.89
CA LEU A 134 -6.63 -3.82 3.14
C LEU A 134 -7.08 -2.39 3.47
N SER A 135 -6.81 -1.39 2.64
CA SER A 135 -7.28 -0.02 2.88
C SER A 135 -8.75 0.14 2.47
N GLU A 136 -9.49 0.96 3.22
CA GLU A 136 -10.89 1.29 2.92
C GLU A 136 -11.07 1.96 1.55
N PHE A 137 -10.03 2.64 1.06
CA PHE A 137 -10.04 3.38 -0.19
C PHE A 137 -9.28 2.69 -1.33
N VAL A 138 -9.11 1.36 -1.27
CA VAL A 138 -8.30 0.61 -2.25
C VAL A 138 -8.73 0.85 -3.71
N ASP A 139 -10.03 0.96 -3.96
CA ASP A 139 -10.57 1.24 -5.30
C ASP A 139 -10.10 2.60 -5.84
N VAL A 140 -10.02 3.60 -4.96
CA VAL A 140 -9.57 4.94 -5.31
C VAL A 140 -8.06 4.93 -5.56
N GLU A 141 -7.29 4.27 -4.71
CA GLU A 141 -5.84 4.12 -4.86
C GLU A 141 -5.49 3.43 -6.19
N MET A 142 -6.17 2.33 -6.52
CA MET A 142 -5.96 1.59 -7.77
C MET A 142 -6.31 2.43 -9.00
N ARG A 143 -7.44 3.14 -8.99
CA ARG A 143 -7.82 4.06 -10.08
C ARG A 143 -6.83 5.21 -10.22
N PHE A 144 -6.34 5.75 -9.11
CA PHE A 144 -5.36 6.84 -9.11
C PHE A 144 -4.01 6.40 -9.69
N ARG A 145 -3.57 5.18 -9.40
CA ARG A 145 -2.38 4.57 -10.00
C ARG A 145 -2.56 4.33 -11.50
N GLN A 146 -3.72 3.80 -11.90
CA GLN A 146 -4.05 3.62 -13.31
C GLN A 146 -4.08 4.95 -14.07
N ALA A 147 -4.63 6.01 -13.45
CA ALA A 147 -4.59 7.36 -13.98
C ALA A 147 -3.15 7.84 -14.21
N GLY A 148 -2.25 7.59 -13.25
CA GLY A 148 -0.82 7.89 -13.39
C GLY A 148 -0.18 7.25 -14.63
N VAL A 149 -0.47 5.96 -14.87
CA VAL A 149 0.02 5.26 -16.07
C VAL A 149 -0.55 5.89 -17.35
N ARG A 150 -1.83 6.25 -17.38
CA ARG A 150 -2.45 6.93 -18.53
C ARG A 150 -1.80 8.28 -18.81
N TYR A 151 -1.51 9.06 -17.77
CA TYR A 151 -0.78 10.31 -17.92
C TYR A 151 0.64 10.11 -18.46
N ALA A 152 1.37 9.12 -17.94
CA ALA A 152 2.71 8.81 -18.44
C ALA A 152 2.69 8.43 -19.94
N ILE A 153 1.75 7.57 -20.34
CA ILE A 153 1.56 7.18 -21.75
C ILE A 153 1.19 8.38 -22.61
N GLY A 154 0.25 9.21 -22.14
CA GLY A 154 -0.20 10.40 -22.87
C GLY A 154 0.92 11.41 -23.10
N ILE A 155 1.74 11.67 -22.08
CA ILE A 155 2.90 12.58 -22.20
C ILE A 155 3.93 12.00 -23.16
N PHE A 156 4.27 10.71 -23.01
CA PHE A 156 5.22 10.04 -23.89
C PHE A 156 4.78 10.10 -25.37
N MET A 157 3.53 9.72 -25.64
CA MET A 157 2.96 9.78 -27.00
C MET A 157 2.91 11.22 -27.53
N GLY A 158 2.52 12.20 -26.71
CA GLY A 158 2.52 13.61 -27.10
C GLY A 158 3.90 14.11 -27.53
N ILE A 159 4.96 13.72 -26.81
CA ILE A 159 6.35 14.05 -27.18
C ILE A 159 6.73 13.39 -28.51
N CYS A 160 6.41 12.09 -28.69
CA CYS A 160 6.69 11.39 -29.95
C CYS A 160 6.02 12.06 -31.15
N VAL A 161 4.76 12.47 -31.03
CA VAL A 161 4.05 13.16 -32.12
C VAL A 161 4.65 14.55 -32.38
N ALA A 162 4.98 15.31 -31.34
CA ALA A 162 5.63 16.61 -31.50
C ALA A 162 6.98 16.49 -32.23
N LEU A 163 7.80 15.49 -31.86
CA LEU A 163 9.06 15.21 -32.55
C LEU A 163 8.85 14.79 -34.00
N PHE A 164 7.83 13.98 -34.27
CA PHE A 164 7.48 13.56 -35.63
C PHE A 164 7.05 14.75 -36.51
N VAL A 165 6.18 15.62 -35.99
CA VAL A 165 5.75 16.85 -36.70
C VAL A 165 6.95 17.76 -36.94
N PHE A 166 7.81 17.95 -35.95
CA PHE A 166 9.02 18.76 -36.10
C PHE A 166 9.96 18.19 -37.18
N TRP A 167 10.17 16.87 -37.19
CA TRP A 167 10.97 16.19 -38.21
C TRP A 167 10.35 16.34 -39.61
N ALA A 168 9.03 16.14 -39.74
CA ALA A 168 8.31 16.26 -41.01
C ALA A 168 8.30 17.69 -41.58
N LEU A 169 8.41 18.71 -40.73
CA LEU A 169 8.54 20.11 -41.17
C LEU A 169 9.95 20.46 -41.66
N GLN A 170 10.97 19.65 -41.33
CA GLN A 170 12.35 19.85 -41.76
C GLN A 170 12.72 19.07 -43.02
N SER A 171 11.97 18.01 -43.35
CA SER A 171 12.13 17.20 -44.57
C SER A 171 11.45 17.85 -45.78
#